data_AF-A0A4R5AI45-F1
#
_entry.id   AF-A0A4R5AI45-F1
#
_cell.length_a   1.000
_cell.length_b   1.000
_cell.length_c   1.000
_cell.angle_alpha   90.00
_cell.angle_beta   90.00
_cell.angle_gamma   90.00
#
_symmetry.space_group_name_H-M   'P 1'
#
loop_
_entity.id
_entity.type
_entity.pdbx_description
1 polymer ?
#
loop_
_entity_poly.entity_id
_entity_poly.type
_entity_poly.pdbx_seq_one_letter_code
_entity_poly.pdbx_strand_id
1 'polypeptide(L)'
;MMTEETRAARRPGRRGPEVRCRTGTAAVRVPAAWVPGATPDLEIVVARVRGDTAVAAVTGEIDLHTSDALRARLVELHGAGFRRLVVDFTAVPFCDATGLGALVAAHNHVAARGGQIALAGVRPAQLRLLRITGLHRLFALHVDADHALAAQGSSTTSR
;
A
#
# COMPACT_ATOMS: atom_id res chain seq x y z
N MET A 1 28.69 56.97 -29.94
CA MET A 1 28.81 55.91 -30.97
C MET A 1 28.00 54.74 -30.49
N MET A 2 26.74 54.64 -30.96
CA MET A 2 26.33 53.72 -32.05
C MET A 2 26.26 52.27 -31.54
N THR A 3 25.17 51.51 -31.60
CA THR A 3 23.82 51.66 -32.17
C THR A 3 22.97 50.46 -31.68
N GLU A 4 21.65 50.64 -31.66
CA GLU A 4 20.58 49.66 -32.00
C GLU A 4 20.41 48.38 -31.15
N GLU A 5 19.25 48.22 -30.49
CA GLU A 5 18.02 47.58 -31.03
C GLU A 5 18.14 46.06 -30.89
N THR A 6 17.33 45.38 -30.07
CA THR A 6 16.02 44.93 -30.54
C THR A 6 15.09 44.59 -29.37
N ARG A 7 13.93 45.25 -29.40
CA ARG A 7 12.69 44.92 -28.69
C ARG A 7 12.01 43.76 -29.42
N ALA A 8 11.86 42.60 -28.79
CA ALA A 8 10.91 41.57 -29.22
C ALA A 8 10.59 40.69 -28.00
N ALA A 9 9.44 40.86 -27.36
CA ALA A 9 8.13 40.34 -27.77
C ALA A 9 7.66 39.40 -26.66
N ARG A 10 6.83 39.95 -25.77
CA ARG A 10 5.97 39.19 -24.86
C ARG A 10 5.15 38.19 -25.68
N ARG A 11 5.38 36.90 -25.48
CA ARG A 11 4.49 35.85 -25.98
C ARG A 11 3.62 35.34 -24.83
N PRO A 12 2.29 35.43 -24.93
CA PRO A 12 1.39 34.87 -23.94
C PRO A 12 1.23 33.36 -24.15
N GLY A 13 1.05 32.65 -23.05
CA GLY A 13 0.19 31.48 -22.94
C GLY A 13 0.51 30.28 -23.82
N ARG A 14 1.46 29.44 -23.40
CA ARG A 14 1.32 28.00 -23.63
C ARG A 14 0.62 27.41 -22.42
N ARG A 15 -0.72 27.39 -22.46
CA ARG A 15 -1.53 26.48 -21.64
C ARG A 15 -1.01 25.08 -21.93
N GLY A 16 -0.41 24.45 -20.92
CA GLY A 16 -0.12 23.02 -20.97
C GLY A 16 -1.41 22.25 -21.22
N PRO A 17 -1.34 21.06 -21.84
CA PRO A 17 -2.53 20.25 -22.03
C PRO A 17 -3.09 19.87 -20.66
N GLU A 18 -4.32 20.31 -20.37
CA GLU A 18 -5.12 19.76 -19.28
C GLU A 18 -5.26 18.25 -19.53
N VAL A 19 -4.49 17.47 -18.78
CA VAL A 19 -4.63 16.00 -18.75
C VAL A 19 -5.88 15.70 -17.96
N ARG A 20 -7.03 15.75 -18.64
CA ARG A 20 -8.28 15.20 -18.15
C ARG A 20 -8.23 13.69 -18.35
N CYS A 21 -7.71 12.98 -17.35
CA CYS A 21 -7.84 11.52 -17.28
C CYS A 21 -9.31 11.17 -17.03
N ARG A 22 -10.03 10.94 -18.12
CA ARG A 22 -11.27 10.17 -18.13
C ARG A 22 -10.91 8.73 -17.78
N THR A 23 -11.53 8.23 -16.72
CA THR A 23 -11.89 6.81 -16.51
C THR A 23 -11.06 5.77 -17.26
N GLY A 24 -10.13 5.15 -16.54
CA GLY A 24 -9.47 3.93 -16.95
C GLY A 24 -8.70 3.35 -15.77
N THR A 25 -9.09 2.18 -15.31
CA THR A 25 -8.38 1.39 -14.30
C THR A 25 -6.99 1.07 -14.86
N ALA A 26 -6.01 1.90 -14.54
CA ALA A 26 -4.62 1.65 -14.86
C ALA A 26 -4.10 0.58 -13.89
N ALA A 27 -4.29 -0.69 -14.25
CA ALA A 27 -3.53 -1.77 -13.69
C ALA A 27 -2.05 -1.47 -13.99
N VAL A 28 -1.31 -1.00 -12.98
CA VAL A 28 0.13 -0.82 -13.06
C VAL A 28 0.73 -2.21 -13.30
N ARG A 29 1.12 -2.47 -14.55
CA ARG A 29 1.92 -3.64 -14.93
C ARG A 29 3.34 -3.40 -14.41
N VAL A 30 3.64 -3.97 -13.25
CA VAL A 30 5.02 -4.15 -12.80
C VAL A 30 5.66 -5.21 -13.70
N PRO A 31 6.85 -5.00 -14.27
CA PRO A 31 7.47 -5.99 -15.15
C PRO A 31 7.70 -7.29 -14.38
N ALA A 32 7.25 -8.39 -14.98
CA ALA A 32 7.46 -9.75 -14.50
C ALA A 32 8.94 -10.10 -14.61
N ALA A 33 9.73 -9.71 -13.59
CA ALA A 33 11.01 -10.33 -13.32
C ALA A 33 10.73 -11.63 -12.58
N TRP A 34 10.90 -12.74 -13.29
CA TRP A 34 10.85 -14.11 -12.80
C TRP A 34 11.65 -14.29 -11.50
N VAL A 35 11.00 -14.82 -10.46
CA VAL A 35 11.64 -15.34 -9.24
C VAL A 35 11.20 -16.81 -9.10
N PRO A 36 12.12 -17.79 -9.01
CA PRO A 36 11.76 -19.15 -8.64
C PRO A 36 11.35 -19.14 -7.17
N GLY A 37 10.08 -19.42 -6.89
CA GLY A 37 9.51 -19.39 -5.53
C GLY A 37 8.04 -18.97 -5.43
N ALA A 38 7.31 -18.87 -6.55
CA ALA A 38 5.85 -18.70 -6.50
C ALA A 38 5.21 -19.98 -5.92
N THR A 39 5.00 -19.98 -4.61
CA THR A 39 4.02 -20.85 -3.98
C THR A 39 2.64 -20.50 -4.57
N PRO A 40 1.88 -21.46 -5.09
CA PRO A 40 0.55 -21.20 -5.67
C PRO A 40 -0.48 -20.69 -4.64
N ASP A 41 -0.09 -20.62 -3.36
CA ASP A 41 -1.02 -20.44 -2.24
C ASP A 41 -1.15 -18.99 -1.75
N LEU A 42 -0.40 -18.01 -2.29
CA LEU A 42 -0.52 -16.60 -1.88
C LEU A 42 -0.44 -15.62 -3.06
N GLU A 43 -1.49 -14.81 -3.22
CA GLU A 43 -1.55 -13.70 -4.18
C GLU A 43 -1.71 -12.37 -3.44
N ILE A 44 -0.94 -11.35 -3.85
CA ILE A 44 -1.01 -9.99 -3.29
C ILE A 44 -1.15 -8.98 -4.41
N VAL A 45 -2.32 -8.36 -4.50
CA VAL A 45 -2.62 -7.32 -5.51
C VAL A 45 -2.89 -5.98 -4.84
N VAL A 46 -2.44 -4.90 -5.46
CA VAL A 46 -2.80 -3.55 -5.00
C VAL A 46 -4.19 -3.24 -5.54
N ALA A 47 -5.20 -3.42 -4.69
CA ALA A 47 -6.61 -3.28 -5.08
C ALA A 47 -7.02 -1.81 -5.23
N ARG A 48 -6.49 -0.92 -4.36
CA ARG A 48 -6.85 0.50 -4.32
C ARG A 48 -5.67 1.35 -3.86
N VAL A 49 -5.62 2.58 -4.35
CA VAL A 49 -4.65 3.60 -3.93
C VAL A 49 -5.38 4.92 -3.68
N ARG A 50 -5.10 5.58 -2.56
CA ARG A 50 -5.56 6.93 -2.25
C ARG A 50 -4.42 7.73 -1.61
N GLY A 51 -3.90 8.73 -2.32
CA GLY A 51 -2.78 9.53 -1.83
C GLY A 51 -1.54 8.67 -1.54
N ASP A 52 -1.05 8.73 -0.31
CA ASP A 52 0.08 7.95 0.21
C ASP A 52 -0.32 6.57 0.75
N THR A 53 -1.61 6.19 0.61
CA THR A 53 -2.18 4.95 1.14
C THR A 53 -2.43 3.93 0.02
N ALA A 54 -1.93 2.71 0.19
CA ALA A 54 -2.22 1.58 -0.69
C ALA A 54 -2.95 0.45 0.06
N VAL A 55 -3.97 -0.11 -0.58
CA VAL A 55 -4.67 -1.31 -0.11
C VAL A 55 -4.13 -2.52 -0.85
N ALA A 56 -3.44 -3.39 -0.14
CA ALA A 56 -2.97 -4.69 -0.61
C ALA A 56 -4.03 -5.75 -0.27
N ALA A 57 -4.74 -6.24 -1.28
CA ALA A 57 -5.62 -7.39 -1.14
C ALA A 57 -4.80 -8.67 -1.18
N VAL A 58 -4.90 -9.45 -0.11
CA VAL A 58 -4.19 -10.71 0.05
C VAL A 58 -5.19 -11.85 -0.11
N THR A 59 -4.87 -12.80 -0.97
CA THR A 59 -5.68 -13.99 -1.22
C THR A 59 -4.83 -15.23 -0.99
N GLY A 60 -5.40 -16.21 -0.29
CA GLY A 60 -4.73 -17.47 0.01
C GLY A 60 -4.13 -17.54 1.43
N GLU A 61 -3.17 -18.42 1.65
CA GLU A 61 -2.69 -18.78 2.97
C GLU A 61 -1.41 -18.04 3.35
N ILE A 62 -1.35 -17.54 4.59
CA ILE A 62 -0.14 -16.93 5.15
C ILE A 62 0.50 -17.91 6.12
N ASP A 63 1.54 -18.61 5.66
CA ASP A 63 2.25 -19.65 6.40
C ASP A 63 3.78 -19.47 6.31
N LEU A 64 4.54 -20.46 6.79
CA LEU A 64 6.00 -20.48 6.68
C LEU A 64 6.52 -20.24 5.25
N HIS A 65 5.86 -20.77 4.22
CA HIS A 65 6.31 -20.68 2.83
C HIS A 65 5.97 -19.35 2.18
N THR A 66 4.85 -18.73 2.55
CA THR A 66 4.35 -17.51 1.91
C THR A 66 4.67 -16.23 2.70
N SER A 67 5.05 -16.38 3.98
CA SER A 67 5.37 -15.28 4.89
C SER A 67 6.45 -14.32 4.37
N ASP A 68 7.50 -14.84 3.73
CA ASP A 68 8.58 -14.02 3.17
C ASP A 68 8.14 -13.21 1.96
N ALA A 69 7.28 -13.78 1.09
CA ALA A 69 6.71 -13.08 -0.06
C ALA A 69 5.80 -11.93 0.40
N LEU A 70 4.98 -12.15 1.43
CA LEU A 70 4.18 -11.11 2.06
C LEU A 70 5.03 -9.96 2.58
N ARG A 71 6.07 -10.28 3.36
CA ARG A 71 6.99 -9.28 3.91
C ARG A 71 7.67 -8.48 2.80
N ALA A 72 8.24 -9.16 1.80
CA ALA A 72 8.92 -8.52 0.68
C ALA A 72 7.99 -7.55 -0.05
N ARG A 73 6.76 -7.99 -0.33
CA ARG A 73 5.78 -7.16 -1.05
C ARG A 73 5.38 -5.91 -0.27
N LEU A 74 5.17 -6.00 1.03
CA LEU A 74 4.84 -4.83 1.85
C LEU A 74 6.00 -3.83 1.92
N VAL A 75 7.23 -4.32 2.02
CA VAL A 75 8.44 -3.49 1.98
C VAL A 75 8.59 -2.80 0.62
N GLU A 76 8.35 -3.50 -0.49
CA GLU A 76 8.38 -2.93 -1.83
C GLU A 76 7.33 -1.83 -2.01
N LEU A 77 6.10 -2.05 -1.54
CA LEU A 77 5.05 -1.02 -1.60
C LEU A 77 5.45 0.23 -0.81
N HIS A 78 6.08 0.05 0.35
CA HIS A 78 6.62 1.18 1.08
C HIS A 78 7.75 1.90 0.33
N GLY A 79 8.66 1.13 -0.27
CA GLY A 79 9.74 1.65 -1.12
C GLY A 79 9.24 2.39 -2.37
N ALA A 80 8.06 2.02 -2.88
CA ALA A 80 7.39 2.70 -3.99
C ALA A 80 6.77 4.06 -3.59
N GLY A 81 6.85 4.45 -2.31
CA GLY A 81 6.41 5.76 -1.82
C GLY A 81 5.13 5.72 -0.98
N PHE A 82 4.49 4.56 -0.82
CA PHE A 82 3.30 4.45 0.04
C PHE A 82 3.71 4.50 1.52
N ARG A 83 3.22 5.50 2.24
CA ARG A 83 3.49 5.65 3.68
C ARG A 83 2.51 4.85 4.52
N ARG A 84 1.31 4.56 4.01
CA ARG A 84 0.31 3.77 4.72
C ARG A 84 -0.07 2.56 3.88
N LEU A 85 0.03 1.38 4.48
CA LEU A 85 -0.32 0.12 3.83
C LEU A 85 -1.49 -0.50 4.59
N VAL A 86 -2.60 -0.72 3.89
CA VAL A 86 -3.74 -1.47 4.42
C VAL A 86 -3.67 -2.87 3.82
N VAL A 87 -3.55 -3.88 4.66
CA VAL A 87 -3.56 -5.28 4.23
C VAL A 87 -4.95 -5.85 4.45
N ASP A 88 -5.62 -6.23 3.37
CA ASP A 88 -6.96 -6.81 3.42
C ASP A 88 -6.89 -8.33 3.55
N PHE A 89 -7.40 -8.83 4.68
CA PHE A 89 -7.40 -10.23 5.10
C PHE A 89 -8.70 -10.97 4.72
N THR A 90 -9.64 -10.30 4.05
CA THR A 90 -10.96 -10.86 3.76
C THR A 90 -10.87 -12.21 3.03
N ALA A 91 -9.94 -12.32 2.07
CA ALA A 91 -9.71 -13.52 1.27
C ALA A 91 -8.55 -14.41 1.74
N VAL A 92 -8.10 -14.27 3.00
CA VAL A 92 -6.96 -15.01 3.56
C VAL A 92 -7.42 -16.17 4.44
N PRO A 93 -7.78 -17.37 3.93
CA PRO A 93 -8.39 -18.47 4.71
C PRO A 93 -7.62 -18.90 5.96
N PHE A 94 -6.29 -18.74 5.98
CA PHE A 94 -5.44 -19.19 7.07
C PHE A 94 -4.25 -18.26 7.31
N CYS A 95 -3.86 -18.11 8.59
CA CYS A 95 -2.65 -17.40 8.99
C CYS A 95 -2.08 -18.03 10.27
N ASP A 96 -0.84 -18.49 10.21
CA ASP A 96 -0.14 -19.11 11.35
C ASP A 96 0.75 -18.10 12.12
N ALA A 97 1.46 -18.60 13.13
CA ALA A 97 2.40 -17.77 13.90
C ALA A 97 3.56 -17.22 13.05
N THR A 98 3.97 -17.94 12.01
CA THR A 98 5.04 -17.51 11.11
C THR A 98 4.60 -16.34 10.24
N GLY A 99 3.40 -16.42 9.66
CA GLY A 99 2.75 -15.34 8.94
C GLY A 99 2.58 -14.08 9.76
N LEU A 100 2.15 -14.24 11.02
CA LEU A 100 2.10 -13.13 11.98
C LEU A 100 3.49 -12.53 12.25
N GLY A 101 4.52 -13.37 12.40
CA GLY A 101 5.90 -12.91 12.57
C GLY A 101 6.40 -12.09 11.37
N ALA A 102 6.09 -12.50 10.14
CA ALA A 102 6.44 -11.76 8.94
C ALA A 102 5.70 -10.42 8.82
N LEU A 103 4.41 -10.37 9.20
CA LEU A 103 3.67 -9.10 9.29
C LEU A 103 4.32 -8.14 10.29
N VAL A 104 4.75 -8.64 11.45
CA VAL A 104 5.44 -7.83 12.46
C VAL A 104 6.78 -7.33 11.92
N ALA A 105 7.54 -8.18 11.24
CA ALA A 105 8.80 -7.78 10.61
C ALA A 105 8.59 -6.69 9.54
N ALA A 106 7.57 -6.83 8.70
CA ALA A 106 7.18 -5.82 7.72
C ALA A 106 6.75 -4.51 8.41
N HIS A 107 5.91 -4.60 9.45
CA HIS A 107 5.47 -3.45 10.23
C HIS A 107 6.67 -2.69 10.80
N ASN A 108 7.60 -3.39 11.46
CA ASN A 108 8.78 -2.76 12.04
C ASN A 108 9.67 -2.09 10.99
N HIS A 109 9.83 -2.74 9.83
CA HIS A 109 10.58 -2.17 8.70
C HIS A 109 9.95 -0.86 8.19
N VAL A 110 8.63 -0.87 8.01
CA VAL A 110 7.87 0.29 7.50
C VAL A 110 7.80 1.41 8.54
N ALA A 111 7.54 1.07 9.81
CA ALA A 111 7.49 2.00 10.92
C ALA A 111 8.83 2.71 11.17
N ALA A 112 9.95 1.98 11.07
CA ALA A 112 11.30 2.57 11.17
C ALA A 112 11.59 3.64 10.10
N ARG A 113 10.79 3.68 9.03
CA ARG A 113 10.89 4.64 7.92
C ARG A 113 9.71 5.63 7.88
N GLY A 114 8.99 5.75 8.99
CA GLY A 114 7.86 6.68 9.14
C GLY A 114 6.59 6.26 8.41
N GLY A 115 6.48 4.99 8.00
CA GLY A 115 5.24 4.43 7.46
C GLY A 115 4.40 3.71 8.52
N GLN A 116 3.24 3.24 8.11
CA GLN A 116 2.29 2.53 8.96
C GLN A 116 1.66 1.34 8.21
N ILE A 117 1.38 0.26 8.93
CA ILE A 117 0.63 -0.88 8.41
C ILE A 117 -0.65 -1.06 9.24
N ALA A 118 -1.78 -1.13 8.55
CA ALA A 118 -3.09 -1.44 9.11
C ALA A 118 -3.62 -2.74 8.50
N LEU A 119 -4.48 -3.44 9.24
CA LEU A 119 -5.14 -4.66 8.76
C LEU A 119 -6.63 -4.40 8.63
N ALA A 120 -7.23 -4.90 7.54
CA ALA A 120 -8.64 -4.81 7.24
C ALA A 120 -9.23 -6.22 7.05
N GLY A 121 -10.51 -6.43 7.37
CA GLY A 121 -11.19 -7.70 7.05
C GLY A 121 -10.65 -8.92 7.81
N VAL A 122 -10.00 -8.72 8.96
CA VAL A 122 -9.40 -9.82 9.72
C VAL A 122 -10.50 -10.69 10.31
N ARG A 123 -10.54 -11.98 9.94
CA ARG A 123 -11.58 -12.89 10.42
C ARG A 123 -11.38 -13.24 11.91
N PRO A 124 -12.44 -13.70 12.62
CA PRO A 124 -12.39 -13.93 14.07
C PRO A 124 -11.29 -14.88 14.55
N ALA A 125 -10.96 -15.91 13.76
CA ALA A 125 -9.91 -16.87 14.08
C ALA A 125 -8.53 -16.20 14.18
N GLN A 126 -8.18 -15.37 13.18
CA GLN A 126 -6.93 -14.63 13.14
C GLN A 126 -6.91 -13.50 14.17
N LEU A 127 -8.05 -12.82 14.40
CA LEU A 127 -8.18 -11.84 15.48
C LEU A 127 -7.90 -12.46 16.85
N ARG A 128 -8.35 -13.71 17.08
CA ARG A 128 -8.04 -14.44 18.32
C ARG A 128 -6.55 -14.69 18.46
N LEU A 129 -5.86 -15.09 17.39
CA LEU A 129 -4.40 -15.26 17.39
C LEU A 129 -3.66 -13.94 17.67
N LEU A 130 -4.06 -12.84 17.02
CA LEU A 130 -3.53 -11.50 17.27
C LEU A 130 -3.78 -11.02 18.72
N ARG A 131 -4.88 -11.43 19.33
CA ARG A 131 -5.19 -11.13 20.74
C ARG A 131 -4.31 -11.91 21.69
N ILE A 132 -4.20 -13.22 21.49
CA ILE A 132 -3.37 -14.11 22.32
C ILE A 132 -1.90 -13.67 22.28
N THR A 133 -1.40 -13.33 21.09
CA THR A 133 -0.01 -12.89 20.89
C THR A 133 0.23 -11.41 21.24
N GLY A 134 -0.81 -10.66 21.61
CA GLY A 134 -0.69 -9.22 21.90
C GLY A 134 -0.53 -8.32 20.68
N LEU A 135 -0.43 -8.88 19.47
CA LEU A 135 -0.20 -8.16 18.21
C LEU A 135 -1.36 -7.26 17.78
N HIS A 136 -2.57 -7.48 18.30
CA HIS A 136 -3.72 -6.58 18.08
C HIS A 136 -3.45 -5.11 18.50
N ARG A 137 -2.43 -4.84 19.33
CA ARG A 137 -2.03 -3.48 19.73
C ARG A 137 -1.02 -2.86 18.78
N LEU A 138 -0.35 -3.68 17.97
CA LEU A 138 0.65 -3.23 17.01
C LEU A 138 0.01 -2.71 15.73
N PHE A 139 -1.12 -3.31 15.33
CA PHE A 139 -1.82 -2.98 14.09
C PHE A 139 -3.10 -2.22 14.36
N ALA A 140 -3.38 -1.20 13.54
CA ALA A 140 -4.73 -0.65 13.43
C ALA A 140 -5.62 -1.69 12.72
N LEU A 141 -6.70 -2.11 13.39
CA LEU A 141 -7.64 -3.11 12.89
C LEU A 141 -8.91 -2.41 12.38
N HIS A 142 -9.27 -2.68 11.13
CA HIS A 142 -10.48 -2.17 10.49
C HIS A 142 -11.38 -3.32 10.05
N VAL A 143 -12.69 -3.07 10.03
CA VAL A 143 -13.68 -4.06 9.58
C VAL A 143 -13.50 -4.42 8.10
N ASP A 144 -13.17 -3.44 7.27
CA ASP A 144 -12.92 -3.61 5.83
C ASP A 144 -11.97 -2.52 5.30
N ALA A 145 -11.58 -2.65 4.03
CA ALA A 145 -10.68 -1.71 3.37
C ALA A 145 -11.29 -0.32 3.21
N ASP A 146 -12.61 -0.20 3.07
CA ASP A 146 -13.30 1.08 2.92
C ASP A 146 -13.24 1.90 4.21
N HIS A 147 -13.43 1.28 5.36
CA HIS A 147 -13.26 1.88 6.68
C HIS A 147 -11.80 2.27 6.93
N ALA A 148 -10.84 1.43 6.53
CA ALA A 148 -9.42 1.75 6.64
C ALA A 148 -9.05 3.01 5.83
N LEU A 149 -9.60 3.14 4.62
CA LEU A 149 -9.43 4.32 3.76
C LEU A 149 -10.19 5.55 4.29
N ALA A 150 -11.40 5.36 4.84
CA ALA A 150 -12.21 6.45 5.39
C ALA A 150 -11.56 7.07 6.65
N ALA A 151 -10.94 6.25 7.51
CA ALA A 151 -10.19 6.72 8.66
C ALA A 151 -9.05 7.70 8.29
N GLN A 152 -8.57 7.67 7.04
CA GLN A 152 -7.54 8.58 6.54
C GLN A 152 -8.11 9.94 6.10
N GLY A 153 -9.39 9.99 5.72
CA GLY A 153 -10.06 11.21 5.26
C GLY A 153 -10.24 12.25 6.38
N SER A 154 -10.15 11.82 7.64
CA SER A 154 -10.40 12.69 8.81
C SER A 154 -9.18 13.50 9.26
N SER A 155 -7.97 13.30 8.70
CA SER A 155 -6.78 14.06 9.11
C SER A 155 -6.53 15.35 8.31
N THR A 156 -7.48 15.80 7.48
CA THR A 156 -7.38 17.09 6.80
C THR A 156 -8.28 18.10 7.51
N THR A 157 -7.72 18.82 8.49
CA THR A 157 -7.94 20.26 8.79
C THR A 157 -7.51 20.54 10.23
N SER A 158 -6.31 21.09 10.41
CA SER A 158 -6.12 22.19 11.37
C SER A 158 -4.74 22.83 11.18
N ARG A 159 -4.77 23.98 10.51
CA ARG A 159 -4.05 25.25 10.75
C ARG A 159 -2.54 25.27 10.97
#